data_AF-X1RWQ9-F1
#
_entry.id   AF-X1RWQ9-F1
#
_cell.length_a   1.000
_cell.length_b   1.000
_cell.length_c   1.000
_cell.angle_alpha   90.00
_cell.angle_beta   90.00
_cell.angle_gamma   90.00
#
_symmetry.space_group_name_H-M   'P 1'
#
loop_
_entity.id
_entity.type
_entity.pdbx_description
1 polymer ?
#
loop_
_entity_poly.entity_id
_entity_poly.type
_entity_poly.pdbx_seq_one_letter_code
_entity_poly.pdbx_strand_id
1 'polypeptide(L)'
;DLYDEYFKVLTKAFSAKKKLLPSSLLDTEMGNFLRLFVLGKGDSYKLVTYITPKKDLWSTADTKELKEMIMRKLRDKGIEKDYYKLTGANLLTGDLKEIIIKNLKSSMWLAGLIIVLVLLIYYRSLKLLALSTFPLIVGLATLSGIMVIFNLDFNFLNVIALTMIIGIGIDDGVHLANTFSHTKNVNMLEGVSQTGRAVILTSLTTLVGFGSIALSHYPGLRSMGYVACIGISACLFASVIVLPAIFSIISG
;
A
#
# COMPACT_ATOMS: atom_id res chain seq x y z
N ASP A 1 42.11 -4.48 18.55
CA ASP A 1 43.50 -4.10 18.19
C ASP A 1 43.60 -3.31 16.88
N LEU A 2 43.49 -3.92 15.68
CA LEU A 2 43.62 -3.15 14.41
C LEU A 2 42.54 -2.05 14.22
N TYR A 3 41.30 -2.34 14.61
CA TYR A 3 40.18 -1.39 14.54
C TYR A 3 40.29 -0.25 15.57
N ASP A 4 40.89 -0.51 16.73
CA ASP A 4 41.07 0.50 17.79
C ASP A 4 42.20 1.47 17.43
N GLU A 5 43.27 0.95 16.86
CA GLU A 5 44.36 1.75 16.28
C GLU A 5 43.84 2.59 15.11
N TYR A 6 43.00 2.01 14.24
CA TYR A 6 42.32 2.70 13.15
C TYR A 6 41.49 3.88 13.64
N PHE A 7 40.61 3.69 14.64
CA PHE A 7 39.82 4.78 15.20
C PHE A 7 40.69 5.85 15.87
N LYS A 8 41.78 5.48 16.55
CA LYS A 8 42.72 6.44 17.15
C LYS A 8 43.37 7.34 16.10
N VAL A 9 43.89 6.77 15.01
CA VAL A 9 44.53 7.52 13.92
C VAL A 9 43.52 8.42 13.21
N LEU A 10 42.33 7.90 12.93
CA LEU A 10 41.25 8.67 12.30
C LEU A 10 40.85 9.87 13.17
N THR A 11 40.66 9.66 14.48
CA THR A 11 40.28 10.73 15.42
C THR A 11 41.36 11.80 15.51
N LYS A 12 42.65 11.40 15.46
CA LYS A 12 43.78 12.33 15.46
C LYS A 12 43.83 13.16 14.17
N ALA A 13 43.58 12.55 13.01
CA ALA A 13 43.53 13.22 11.72
C ALA A 13 42.40 14.27 11.64
N PHE A 14 41.23 13.97 12.20
CA PHE A 14 40.11 14.91 12.29
C PHE A 14 40.20 15.91 13.45
N SER A 15 41.18 15.76 14.37
CA SER A 15 41.43 16.70 15.48
C SER A 15 42.28 17.92 15.12
N ALA A 16 42.70 18.04 13.86
CA ALA A 16 43.56 19.14 13.42
C ALA A 16 42.85 20.51 13.61
N LYS A 17 43.44 21.40 14.42
CA LYS A 17 42.96 22.78 14.65
C LYS A 17 42.97 23.66 13.39
N LYS A 18 43.58 23.21 12.29
CA LYS A 18 43.62 23.93 11.00
C LYS A 18 42.51 23.42 10.09
N LYS A 19 41.79 24.35 9.44
CA LYS A 19 40.86 23.99 8.34
C LYS A 19 41.66 23.31 7.24
N LEU A 20 41.55 21.99 7.14
CA LEU A 20 42.14 21.21 6.06
C LEU A 20 41.20 21.26 4.86
N LEU A 21 41.70 21.75 3.74
CA LEU A 21 40.97 21.71 2.49
C LEU A 21 41.04 20.28 1.93
N PRO A 22 39.95 19.74 1.37
CA PRO A 22 39.95 18.40 0.80
C PRO A 22 41.04 18.20 -0.26
N SER A 23 41.34 19.23 -1.06
CA SER A 23 42.42 19.23 -2.05
C SER A 23 43.78 18.87 -1.44
N SER A 24 44.08 19.35 -0.23
CA SER A 24 45.35 19.11 0.45
C SER A 24 45.53 17.69 0.98
N LEU A 25 44.43 16.93 1.08
CA LEU A 25 44.43 15.57 1.62
C LEU A 25 44.26 14.50 0.54
N LEU A 26 43.77 14.88 -0.65
CA LEU A 26 43.53 13.97 -1.77
C LEU A 26 44.82 13.42 -2.42
N ASP A 27 45.95 14.11 -2.25
CA ASP A 27 47.27 13.72 -2.77
C ASP A 27 48.11 12.90 -1.78
N THR A 28 47.55 12.57 -0.62
CA THR A 28 48.21 11.74 0.41
C THR A 28 47.75 10.28 0.33
N GLU A 29 48.37 9.36 1.08
CA GLU A 29 47.88 7.98 1.21
C GLU A 29 46.43 7.90 1.75
N MET A 30 46.04 8.89 2.57
CA MET A 30 44.65 9.08 3.03
C MET A 30 43.70 9.52 1.92
N GLY A 31 44.21 10.00 0.78
CA GLY A 31 43.43 10.46 -0.36
C GLY A 31 42.57 9.35 -0.98
N ASN A 32 43.10 8.13 -1.06
CA ASN A 32 42.33 6.97 -1.54
C ASN A 32 41.13 6.65 -0.63
N PHE A 33 41.30 6.79 0.68
CA PHE A 33 40.23 6.62 1.65
C PHE A 33 39.23 7.78 1.61
N LEU A 34 39.72 9.02 1.56
CA LEU A 34 38.86 10.22 1.54
C LEU A 34 38.03 10.32 0.26
N ARG A 35 38.48 9.76 -0.87
CA ARG A 35 37.69 9.66 -2.11
C ARG A 35 36.39 8.85 -1.95
N LEU A 36 36.27 7.99 -0.93
CA LEU A 36 35.04 7.28 -0.61
C LEU A 36 33.96 8.18 0.01
N PHE A 37 34.37 9.30 0.62
CA PHE A 37 33.50 10.21 1.34
C PHE A 37 33.48 11.62 0.75
N VAL A 38 34.46 12.00 -0.08
CA VAL A 38 34.56 13.34 -0.67
C VAL A 38 34.69 13.25 -2.18
N LEU A 39 33.71 13.81 -2.87
CA LEU A 39 33.68 13.94 -4.33
C LEU A 39 33.98 15.38 -4.72
N GLY A 40 35.11 15.61 -5.38
CA GLY A 40 35.46 16.90 -5.98
C GLY A 40 35.07 16.94 -7.46
N LYS A 41 34.39 18.00 -7.91
CA LYS A 41 34.17 18.32 -9.34
C LYS A 41 34.44 19.82 -9.55
N GLY A 42 35.56 20.14 -10.19
CA GLY A 42 36.05 21.53 -10.28
C GLY A 42 36.30 22.12 -8.89
N ASP A 43 35.82 23.33 -8.64
CA ASP A 43 35.92 24.01 -7.33
C ASP A 43 34.87 23.53 -6.30
N SER A 44 33.98 22.61 -6.68
CA SER A 44 32.92 22.12 -5.80
C SER A 44 33.27 20.78 -5.15
N TYR A 45 33.08 20.69 -3.84
CA TYR A 45 33.26 19.45 -3.06
C TYR A 45 31.92 18.99 -2.48
N LYS A 46 31.66 17.68 -2.56
CA LYS A 46 30.51 17.03 -1.94
C LYS A 46 30.99 16.02 -0.92
N LEU A 47 30.48 16.12 0.31
CA LEU A 47 30.71 15.14 1.37
C LEU A 47 29.57 14.12 1.40
N VAL A 48 29.91 12.84 1.39
CA VAL A 48 29.01 11.70 1.56
C VAL A 48 29.18 11.19 2.99
N THR A 49 28.08 11.13 3.75
CA THR A 49 28.06 10.60 5.11
C THR A 49 27.06 9.45 5.17
N TYR A 50 27.51 8.30 5.68
CA TYR A 50 26.65 7.14 5.87
C TYR A 50 26.05 7.19 7.28
N ILE A 51 24.72 7.12 7.34
CA ILE A 51 23.98 7.05 8.60
C ILE A 51 23.36 5.66 8.66
N THR A 52 23.86 4.81 9.56
CA THR A 52 23.30 3.48 9.80
C THR A 52 22.36 3.57 10.99
N PRO A 53 21.02 3.51 10.78
CA PRO A 53 20.06 3.53 11.87
C PRO A 53 20.20 2.25 12.70
N LYS A 54 20.08 2.36 14.03
CA LYS A 54 20.04 1.20 14.93
C LYS A 54 18.66 0.51 14.98
N LYS A 55 17.62 1.20 14.50
CA LYS A 55 16.23 0.71 14.47
C LYS A 55 15.91 0.20 13.06
N ASP A 56 15.13 -0.87 12.98
CA ASP A 56 14.57 -1.35 11.71
C ASP A 56 13.58 -0.33 11.15
N LEU A 57 13.83 0.15 9.92
CA LEU A 57 13.03 1.19 9.26
C LEU A 57 11.96 0.58 8.34
N TRP A 58 11.20 -0.39 8.83
CA TRP A 58 10.19 -1.08 8.03
C TRP A 58 8.87 -0.29 7.92
N SER A 59 8.56 0.53 8.92
CA SER A 59 7.39 1.41 8.93
C SER A 59 7.67 2.71 8.17
N THR A 60 6.68 3.18 7.40
CA THR A 60 6.72 4.52 6.81
C THR A 60 6.89 5.60 7.87
N ALA A 61 6.31 5.40 9.06
CA ALA A 61 6.45 6.33 10.18
C ALA A 61 7.90 6.44 10.64
N ASP A 62 8.58 5.31 10.82
CA ASP A 62 9.97 5.27 11.29
C ASP A 62 10.94 5.91 10.28
N THR A 63 10.73 5.64 8.99
CA THR A 63 11.55 6.23 7.92
C THR A 63 11.35 7.74 7.84
N LYS A 64 10.10 8.20 7.99
CA LYS A 64 9.75 9.62 8.01
C LYS A 64 10.32 10.33 9.23
N GLU A 65 10.21 9.72 10.41
CA GLU A 65 10.77 10.24 11.66
C GLU A 65 12.29 10.43 11.54
N LEU A 66 13.01 9.42 11.02
CA LEU A 66 14.45 9.53 10.80
C LEU A 66 14.80 10.68 9.83
N LYS A 67 14.08 10.76 8.70
CA LYS A 67 14.27 11.81 7.69
C LYS A 67 14.05 13.20 8.28
N GLU A 68 12.96 13.39 9.02
CA GLU A 68 12.62 14.64 9.70
C GLU A 68 13.63 15.00 10.79
N MET A 69 14.08 14.02 11.59
CA MET A 69 15.12 14.23 12.60
C MET A 69 16.43 14.73 11.97
N ILE A 70 16.86 14.12 10.87
CA ILE A 70 18.08 14.53 10.16
C ILE A 70 17.90 15.94 9.59
N MET A 71 16.78 16.20 8.88
CA MET A 71 16.51 17.52 8.32
C MET A 71 16.44 18.62 9.39
N ARG A 72 15.83 18.32 10.54
CA ARG A 72 15.75 19.26 11.67
C ARG A 72 17.13 19.57 12.23
N LYS A 73 17.98 18.57 12.48
CA LYS A 73 19.36 18.79 12.95
C LYS A 73 20.22 19.58 11.96
N LEU A 74 20.04 19.36 10.66
CA LEU A 74 20.74 20.13 9.63
C LEU A 74 20.27 21.59 9.59
N ARG A 75 18.95 21.82 9.71
CA ARG A 75 18.38 23.16 9.79
C ARG A 75 18.80 23.90 11.05
N ASP A 76 18.84 23.24 12.20
CA ASP A 76 19.30 23.80 13.48
C ASP A 76 20.80 24.20 13.42
N LYS A 77 21.56 23.56 12.52
CA LYS A 77 22.96 23.89 12.21
C LYS A 77 23.13 24.95 11.12
N GLY A 78 22.03 25.51 10.59
CA GLY A 78 22.04 26.51 9.53
C GLY A 78 22.35 25.97 8.13
N ILE A 79 22.23 24.65 7.91
CA ILE A 79 22.46 24.04 6.60
C ILE A 79 21.13 24.03 5.83
N GLU A 80 21.05 24.83 4.77
CA GLU A 80 19.86 24.90 3.91
C GLU A 80 19.70 23.65 3.05
N LYS A 81 18.47 23.38 2.60
CA LYS A 81 18.12 22.20 1.80
C LYS A 81 18.93 22.06 0.51
N ASP A 82 19.38 23.15 -0.07
CA ASP A 82 20.13 23.11 -1.34
C ASP A 82 21.56 22.57 -1.18
N TYR A 83 22.08 22.55 0.06
CA TYR A 83 23.42 22.07 0.37
C TYR A 83 23.50 20.59 0.73
N TYR A 84 22.36 19.88 0.85
CA TYR A 84 22.37 18.47 1.20
C TYR A 84 21.32 17.65 0.44
N LYS A 85 21.63 16.37 0.20
CA LYS A 85 20.68 15.41 -0.35
C LYS A 85 20.70 14.14 0.50
N LEU A 86 19.54 13.77 1.04
CA LEU A 86 19.36 12.52 1.76
C LEU A 86 18.96 11.43 0.77
N THR A 87 19.65 10.29 0.81
CA THR A 87 19.36 9.13 -0.03
C THR A 87 19.74 7.85 0.71
N GLY A 88 19.21 6.72 0.25
CA GLY A 88 19.45 5.40 0.82
C GLY A 88 18.27 4.47 0.58
N ALA A 89 18.51 3.16 0.53
CA ALA A 89 17.48 2.16 0.25
C ALA A 89 16.26 2.33 1.16
N ASN A 90 16.47 2.44 2.48
CA ASN A 90 15.39 2.59 3.44
C ASN A 90 14.56 3.87 3.23
N LEU A 91 15.21 5.01 2.94
CA LEU A 91 14.56 6.29 2.67
C LEU A 91 13.74 6.23 1.37
N LEU A 92 14.33 5.68 0.31
CA LEU A 92 13.68 5.51 -0.99
C LEU A 92 12.46 4.57 -0.90
N THR A 93 12.62 3.42 -0.24
CA THR A 93 11.51 2.48 -0.05
C THR A 93 10.39 3.09 0.81
N GLY A 94 10.73 3.88 1.84
CA GLY A 94 9.75 4.61 2.64
C GLY A 94 8.98 5.65 1.83
N ASP A 95 9.68 6.49 1.07
CA ASP A 95 9.08 7.51 0.19
C ASP A 95 8.18 6.85 -0.88
N LEU A 96 8.65 5.77 -1.52
CA LEU A 96 7.87 4.99 -2.49
C LEU A 96 6.60 4.42 -1.87
N LYS A 97 6.69 3.83 -0.66
CA LYS A 97 5.55 3.27 0.06
C LYS A 97 4.53 4.36 0.41
N GLU A 98 4.96 5.54 0.84
CA GLU A 98 4.07 6.68 1.12
C GLU A 98 3.34 7.15 -0.16
N ILE A 99 4.07 7.31 -1.27
CA ILE A 99 3.49 7.71 -2.56
C ILE A 99 2.47 6.68 -3.04
N ILE A 100 2.80 5.39 -2.98
CA ILE A 100 1.91 4.30 -3.39
C ILE A 100 0.64 4.29 -2.54
N ILE A 101 0.76 4.34 -1.21
CA ILE A 101 -0.42 4.33 -0.32
C ILE A 101 -1.30 5.56 -0.56
N LYS A 102 -0.70 6.74 -0.72
CA LYS A 102 -1.44 7.97 -1.00
C LYS A 102 -2.21 7.88 -2.32
N ASN A 103 -1.53 7.42 -3.38
CA ASN A 103 -2.13 7.28 -4.69
C ASN A 103 -3.25 6.23 -4.67
N LEU A 104 -3.03 5.06 -4.06
CA LEU A 104 -4.05 4.03 -3.93
C LEU A 104 -5.27 4.52 -3.15
N LYS A 105 -5.08 5.24 -2.03
CA LYS A 105 -6.19 5.82 -1.27
C LYS A 105 -6.99 6.82 -2.12
N SER A 106 -6.31 7.68 -2.87
CA SER A 106 -6.94 8.63 -3.79
C SER A 106 -7.71 7.92 -4.90
N SER A 107 -7.09 6.91 -5.53
CA SER A 107 -7.70 6.10 -6.58
C SER A 107 -8.90 5.31 -6.07
N MET A 108 -8.83 4.75 -4.87
CA MET A 108 -9.93 4.00 -4.26
C MET A 108 -11.15 4.88 -3.97
N TRP A 109 -10.92 6.07 -3.41
CA TRP A 109 -11.99 7.05 -3.19
C TRP A 109 -12.62 7.51 -4.52
N LEU A 110 -11.78 7.85 -5.50
CA LEU A 110 -12.23 8.29 -6.81
C LEU A 110 -13.01 7.18 -7.55
N ALA A 111 -12.53 5.94 -7.50
CA ALA A 111 -13.20 4.78 -8.09
C ALA A 111 -14.57 4.55 -7.43
N GLY A 112 -14.65 4.57 -6.10
CA GLY A 112 -15.91 4.44 -5.38
C GLY A 112 -16.92 5.53 -5.76
N LEU A 113 -16.46 6.79 -5.85
CA LEU A 113 -17.30 7.91 -6.29
C LEU A 113 -17.81 7.71 -7.73
N ILE A 114 -16.92 7.34 -8.66
CA ILE A 114 -17.28 7.09 -10.06
C ILE A 114 -18.29 5.93 -10.16
N ILE A 115 -18.06 4.82 -9.46
CA ILE A 115 -18.97 3.68 -9.42
C ILE A 115 -20.36 4.12 -8.96
N VAL A 116 -20.46 4.84 -7.84
CA VAL A 116 -21.74 5.33 -7.32
C VAL A 116 -22.43 6.25 -8.33
N LEU A 117 -21.70 7.19 -8.95
CA LEU A 117 -22.27 8.10 -9.94
C LEU A 117 -22.76 7.35 -11.18
N VAL A 118 -21.97 6.41 -11.72
CA VAL A 118 -22.34 5.62 -12.90
C VAL A 118 -23.58 4.77 -12.61
N LEU A 119 -23.61 4.06 -11.48
CA LEU A 119 -24.75 3.24 -11.10
C LEU A 119 -25.99 4.09 -10.80
N LEU A 120 -25.84 5.27 -10.20
CA LEU A 120 -26.96 6.19 -9.96
C LEU A 120 -27.54 6.70 -11.28
N ILE A 121 -26.70 7.04 -12.27
CA ILE A 121 -27.14 7.47 -13.61
C ILE A 121 -27.81 6.29 -14.36
N TYR A 122 -27.24 5.10 -14.26
CA TYR A 122 -27.72 3.89 -14.93
C TYR A 122 -29.09 3.45 -14.39
N TYR A 123 -29.21 3.28 -13.08
CA TYR A 123 -30.45 2.80 -12.46
C TYR A 123 -31.50 3.89 -12.23
N ARG A 124 -31.08 5.16 -12.10
CA ARG A 124 -31.94 6.29 -11.68
C ARG A 124 -32.77 5.99 -10.44
N SER A 125 -32.28 5.08 -9.58
CA SER A 125 -33.00 4.54 -8.43
C SER A 125 -32.04 4.30 -7.28
N LEU A 126 -32.25 5.01 -6.17
CA LEU A 126 -31.45 4.85 -4.94
C LEU A 126 -31.62 3.44 -4.34
N LYS A 127 -32.78 2.81 -4.54
CA LYS A 127 -33.03 1.45 -4.06
C LYS A 127 -32.15 0.43 -4.76
N LEU A 128 -32.04 0.50 -6.09
CA LEU A 128 -31.19 -0.40 -6.86
C LEU A 128 -29.71 -0.13 -6.61
N LEU A 129 -29.30 1.14 -6.50
CA LEU A 129 -27.94 1.51 -6.09
C LEU A 129 -27.57 0.90 -4.73
N ALA A 130 -28.46 1.02 -3.73
CA ALA A 130 -28.23 0.45 -2.41
C ALA A 130 -28.14 -1.08 -2.47
N LEU A 131 -29.03 -1.75 -3.19
CA LEU A 131 -28.99 -3.20 -3.40
C LEU A 131 -27.69 -3.65 -4.08
N SER A 132 -27.22 -2.94 -5.11
CA SER A 132 -25.97 -3.29 -5.83
C SER A 132 -24.72 -3.08 -4.97
N THR A 133 -24.69 -2.04 -4.14
CA THR A 133 -23.53 -1.73 -3.30
C THR A 133 -23.51 -2.50 -1.98
N PHE A 134 -24.64 -3.06 -1.57
CA PHE A 134 -24.81 -3.73 -0.28
C PHE A 134 -23.84 -4.91 -0.06
N PRO A 135 -23.69 -5.87 -1.00
CA PRO A 135 -22.77 -7.00 -0.79
C PRO A 135 -21.32 -6.57 -0.59
N LEU A 136 -20.89 -5.54 -1.33
CA LEU A 136 -19.56 -4.97 -1.18
C LEU A 136 -19.34 -4.38 0.22
N ILE A 137 -20.30 -3.60 0.73
CA ILE A 137 -20.20 -2.98 2.06
C ILE A 137 -20.12 -4.07 3.14
N VAL A 138 -20.98 -5.07 3.07
CA VAL A 138 -20.98 -6.21 4.01
C VAL A 138 -19.69 -7.01 3.89
N GLY A 139 -19.21 -7.26 2.68
CA GLY A 139 -17.96 -7.97 2.41
C GLY A 139 -16.75 -7.26 3.02
N LEU A 140 -16.62 -5.94 2.81
CA LEU A 140 -15.54 -5.14 3.37
C LEU A 140 -15.62 -5.02 4.90
N ALA A 141 -16.82 -4.90 5.46
CA ALA A 141 -17.02 -4.90 6.91
C ALA A 141 -16.62 -6.24 7.53
N THR A 142 -17.03 -7.34 6.91
CA THR A 142 -16.69 -8.71 7.34
C THR A 142 -15.18 -8.95 7.24
N LEU A 143 -14.56 -8.56 6.13
CA LEU A 143 -13.11 -8.62 5.95
C LEU A 143 -12.39 -7.86 7.07
N SER A 144 -12.80 -6.62 7.33
CA SER A 144 -12.19 -5.78 8.36
C SER A 144 -12.32 -6.43 9.75
N GLY A 145 -13.49 -6.99 10.06
CA GLY A 145 -13.71 -7.73 11.30
C GLY A 145 -12.83 -8.97 11.42
N ILE A 146 -12.72 -9.78 10.36
CA ILE A 146 -11.86 -10.96 10.32
C ILE A 146 -10.40 -10.57 10.49
N MET A 147 -9.93 -9.52 9.81
CA MET A 147 -8.54 -9.06 9.95
C MET A 147 -8.19 -8.69 11.39
N VAL A 148 -9.12 -8.04 12.11
CA VAL A 148 -8.94 -7.69 13.53
C VAL A 148 -8.95 -8.95 14.41
N ILE A 149 -9.90 -9.86 14.21
CA ILE A 149 -10.05 -11.09 15.03
C ILE A 149 -8.81 -11.99 14.90
N PHE A 150 -8.27 -12.13 13.68
CA PHE A 150 -7.14 -13.00 13.40
C PHE A 150 -5.78 -12.29 13.47
N ASN A 151 -5.74 -11.02 13.92
CA ASN A 151 -4.53 -10.19 13.97
C ASN A 151 -3.71 -10.21 12.66
N LEU A 152 -4.41 -10.08 11.53
CA LEU A 152 -3.75 -10.03 10.23
C LEU A 152 -3.16 -8.63 9.99
N ASP A 153 -1.83 -8.56 9.90
CA ASP A 153 -1.12 -7.30 9.69
C ASP A 153 -1.55 -6.62 8.38
N PHE A 154 -1.98 -5.37 8.49
CA PHE A 154 -2.30 -4.55 7.34
C PHE A 154 -1.02 -4.00 6.71
N ASN A 155 -0.61 -4.58 5.57
CA ASN A 155 0.55 -4.11 4.81
C ASN A 155 0.12 -3.31 3.55
N PHE A 156 1.08 -2.67 2.88
CA PHE A 156 0.79 -1.81 1.73
C PHE A 156 0.27 -2.59 0.50
N LEU A 157 0.62 -3.87 0.33
CA LEU A 157 0.09 -4.72 -0.74
C LEU A 157 -1.38 -5.08 -0.49
N ASN A 158 -1.83 -5.14 0.77
CA ASN A 158 -3.24 -5.34 1.09
C ASN A 158 -4.12 -4.20 0.55
N VAL A 159 -3.59 -2.97 0.39
CA VAL A 159 -4.32 -1.85 -0.23
C VAL A 159 -4.65 -2.14 -1.70
N ILE A 160 -3.75 -2.84 -2.41
CA ILE A 160 -3.99 -3.29 -3.79
C ILE A 160 -5.13 -4.31 -3.81
N ALA A 161 -5.11 -5.29 -2.90
CA ALA A 161 -6.20 -6.26 -2.76
C ALA A 161 -7.55 -5.59 -2.46
N LEU A 162 -7.60 -4.61 -1.54
CA LEU A 162 -8.83 -3.86 -1.25
C LEU A 162 -9.41 -3.18 -2.49
N THR A 163 -8.54 -2.58 -3.31
CA THR A 163 -8.98 -1.90 -4.54
C THR A 163 -9.57 -2.90 -5.55
N MET A 164 -8.98 -4.10 -5.64
CA MET A 164 -9.52 -5.20 -6.47
C MET A 164 -10.85 -5.73 -5.92
N ILE A 165 -10.96 -5.94 -4.61
CA ILE A 165 -12.20 -6.40 -3.95
C ILE A 165 -13.36 -5.42 -4.22
N ILE A 166 -13.09 -4.11 -4.22
CA ILE A 166 -14.12 -3.11 -4.54
C ILE A 166 -14.67 -3.31 -5.95
N GLY A 167 -13.79 -3.53 -6.94
CA GLY A 167 -14.21 -3.75 -8.33
C GLY A 167 -14.93 -5.09 -8.53
N ILE A 168 -14.49 -6.15 -7.88
CA ILE A 168 -15.11 -7.49 -8.00
C ILE A 168 -16.42 -7.56 -7.22
N GLY A 169 -16.44 -7.07 -5.98
CA GLY A 169 -17.60 -7.17 -5.09
C GLY A 169 -18.78 -6.30 -5.54
N ILE A 170 -18.53 -5.17 -6.22
CA ILE A 170 -19.62 -4.39 -6.81
C ILE A 170 -20.25 -5.11 -8.00
N ASP A 171 -19.48 -5.87 -8.78
CA ASP A 171 -19.94 -6.59 -9.96
C ASP A 171 -20.99 -7.64 -9.59
N ASP A 172 -20.73 -8.44 -8.55
CA ASP A 172 -21.68 -9.42 -8.02
C ASP A 172 -23.03 -8.76 -7.67
N GLY A 173 -22.99 -7.64 -6.94
CA GLY A 173 -24.19 -6.93 -6.52
C GLY A 173 -24.94 -6.28 -7.69
N VAL A 174 -24.22 -5.74 -8.68
CA VAL A 174 -24.81 -5.17 -9.91
C VAL A 174 -25.51 -6.26 -10.72
N HIS A 175 -24.88 -7.42 -10.92
CA HIS A 175 -25.46 -8.52 -11.66
C HIS A 175 -26.77 -9.02 -11.03
N LEU A 176 -26.77 -9.29 -9.72
CA LEU A 176 -27.99 -9.73 -9.03
C LEU A 176 -29.06 -8.63 -8.97
N ALA A 177 -28.70 -7.39 -8.65
CA ALA A 177 -29.64 -6.26 -8.63
C ALA A 177 -30.30 -6.04 -9.99
N ASN A 178 -29.54 -6.20 -11.07
CA ASN A 178 -30.07 -6.09 -12.43
C ASN A 178 -31.12 -7.17 -12.71
N THR A 179 -30.84 -8.42 -12.33
CA THR A 179 -31.79 -9.52 -12.44
C THR A 179 -33.06 -9.25 -11.63
N PHE A 180 -32.94 -8.78 -10.39
CA PHE A 180 -34.11 -8.41 -9.58
C PHE A 180 -34.96 -7.29 -10.22
N SER A 181 -34.34 -6.34 -10.91
CA SER A 181 -35.05 -5.25 -11.58
C SER A 181 -35.83 -5.69 -12.82
N HIS A 182 -35.32 -6.67 -13.57
CA HIS A 182 -35.89 -7.09 -14.87
C HIS A 182 -36.96 -8.18 -14.76
N THR A 183 -37.05 -8.88 -13.61
CA THR A 183 -37.83 -10.12 -13.55
C THR A 183 -39.31 -9.93 -13.17
N LYS A 184 -39.91 -8.77 -13.49
CA LYS A 184 -41.35 -8.53 -13.28
C LYS A 184 -42.26 -9.41 -14.18
N ASN A 185 -41.72 -10.03 -15.23
CA ASN A 185 -42.50 -10.77 -16.26
C ASN A 185 -42.02 -12.22 -16.52
N VAL A 186 -40.99 -12.72 -15.80
CA VAL A 186 -40.43 -14.07 -15.96
C VAL A 186 -40.33 -14.71 -14.57
N ASN A 187 -40.16 -16.04 -14.46
CA ASN A 187 -39.93 -16.69 -13.17
C ASN A 187 -38.72 -16.09 -12.45
N MET A 188 -38.97 -15.23 -11.46
CA MET A 188 -37.95 -14.54 -10.64
C MET A 188 -36.92 -15.48 -10.04
N LEU A 189 -37.38 -16.66 -9.60
CA LEU A 189 -36.52 -17.71 -9.07
C LEU A 189 -35.52 -18.24 -10.11
N GLU A 190 -35.91 -18.30 -11.38
CA GLU A 190 -35.07 -18.85 -12.44
C GLU A 190 -33.97 -17.86 -12.86
N GLY A 191 -34.32 -16.59 -13.05
CA GLY A 191 -33.35 -15.54 -13.35
C GLY A 191 -32.30 -15.38 -12.24
N VAL A 192 -32.75 -15.35 -10.97
CA VAL A 192 -31.87 -15.23 -9.80
C VAL A 192 -30.99 -16.47 -9.65
N SER A 193 -31.52 -17.67 -9.91
CA SER A 193 -30.75 -18.91 -9.90
C SER A 193 -29.66 -18.93 -10.98
N GLN A 194 -29.96 -18.50 -12.20
CA GLN A 194 -28.98 -18.43 -13.29
C GLN A 194 -27.86 -17.42 -13.01
N THR A 195 -28.22 -16.19 -12.63
CA THR A 195 -27.23 -15.15 -12.29
C THR A 195 -26.42 -15.52 -11.05
N GLY A 196 -27.07 -16.08 -10.03
CA GLY A 196 -26.39 -16.56 -8.82
C GLY A 196 -25.35 -17.64 -9.12
N ARG A 197 -25.67 -18.60 -9.99
CA ARG A 197 -24.69 -19.62 -10.44
C ARG A 197 -23.51 -19.00 -11.20
N ALA A 198 -23.78 -18.02 -12.07
CA ALA A 198 -22.72 -17.32 -12.78
C ALA A 198 -21.78 -16.57 -11.81
N VAL A 199 -22.34 -15.85 -10.84
CA VAL A 199 -21.60 -15.10 -9.81
C VAL A 199 -20.78 -16.02 -8.91
N ILE A 200 -21.33 -17.18 -8.52
CA ILE A 200 -20.58 -18.20 -7.78
C ILE A 200 -19.38 -18.69 -8.60
N LEU A 201 -19.58 -18.96 -9.89
CA LEU A 201 -18.52 -19.47 -10.75
C LEU A 201 -17.41 -18.44 -10.95
N THR A 202 -17.74 -17.18 -11.24
CA THR A 202 -16.76 -16.09 -11.43
C THR A 202 -16.01 -15.78 -10.13
N SER A 203 -16.70 -15.81 -8.99
CA SER A 203 -16.05 -15.64 -7.69
C SER A 203 -15.11 -16.80 -7.37
N LEU A 204 -15.50 -18.05 -7.65
CA LEU A 204 -14.64 -19.21 -7.43
C LEU A 204 -13.36 -19.19 -8.29
N THR A 205 -13.46 -18.82 -9.57
CA THR A 205 -12.26 -18.69 -10.42
C THR A 205 -11.33 -17.59 -9.91
N THR A 206 -11.90 -16.49 -9.42
CA THR A 206 -11.15 -15.39 -8.81
C THR A 206 -10.48 -15.82 -7.49
N LEU A 207 -11.19 -16.59 -6.64
CA LEU A 207 -10.65 -17.17 -5.41
C LEU A 207 -9.50 -18.14 -5.70
N VAL A 208 -9.58 -18.94 -6.76
CA VAL A 208 -8.45 -19.79 -7.19
C VAL A 208 -7.25 -18.93 -7.59
N GLY A 209 -7.48 -17.84 -8.34
CA GLY A 209 -6.45 -16.89 -8.73
C GLY A 209 -5.72 -16.27 -7.53
N PHE A 210 -6.45 -15.64 -6.61
CA PHE A 210 -5.84 -15.07 -5.39
C PHE A 210 -5.35 -16.13 -4.40
N GLY A 211 -5.98 -17.30 -4.37
CA GLY A 211 -5.56 -18.44 -3.57
C GLY A 211 -4.16 -18.91 -3.98
N SER A 212 -3.83 -18.89 -5.28
CA SER A 212 -2.47 -19.17 -5.75
C SER A 212 -1.44 -18.18 -5.19
N ILE A 213 -1.81 -16.89 -5.08
CA ILE A 213 -0.96 -15.83 -4.51
C ILE A 213 -0.81 -16.03 -2.99
N ALA A 214 -1.85 -16.51 -2.31
CA ALA A 214 -1.83 -16.83 -0.88
C ALA A 214 -0.82 -17.95 -0.54
N LEU A 215 -0.41 -18.77 -1.51
CA LEU A 215 0.62 -19.80 -1.33
C LEU A 215 2.06 -19.26 -1.52
N SER A 216 2.23 -17.98 -1.86
CA SER A 216 3.54 -17.38 -2.09
C SER A 216 4.47 -17.47 -0.87
N HIS A 217 5.78 -17.59 -1.11
CA HIS A 217 6.81 -17.50 -0.06
C HIS A 217 7.09 -16.06 0.36
N TYR A 218 6.67 -15.07 -0.43
CA TYR A 218 6.85 -13.66 -0.10
C TYR A 218 5.74 -13.20 0.86
N PRO A 219 6.05 -12.80 2.12
CA PRO A 219 5.04 -12.56 3.15
C PRO A 219 3.98 -11.53 2.76
N GLY A 220 4.38 -10.47 2.08
CA GLY A 220 3.45 -9.42 1.64
C GLY A 220 2.44 -9.90 0.60
N LEU A 221 2.86 -10.76 -0.34
CA LEU A 221 1.99 -11.35 -1.36
C LEU A 221 1.08 -12.40 -0.72
N ARG A 222 1.61 -13.23 0.16
CA ARG A 222 0.83 -14.21 0.93
C ARG A 222 -0.31 -13.53 1.70
N SER A 223 -0.01 -12.48 2.46
CA SER A 223 -1.00 -11.67 3.17
C SER A 223 -2.03 -11.06 2.23
N MET A 224 -1.58 -10.47 1.11
CA MET A 224 -2.47 -9.90 0.10
C MET A 224 -3.43 -10.96 -0.46
N GLY A 225 -2.95 -12.17 -0.73
CA GLY A 225 -3.76 -13.31 -1.18
C GLY A 225 -4.82 -13.71 -0.15
N TYR A 226 -4.47 -13.80 1.14
CA TYR A 226 -5.45 -14.08 2.20
C TYR A 226 -6.52 -12.98 2.30
N VAL A 227 -6.13 -11.71 2.31
CA VAL A 227 -7.05 -10.58 2.36
C VAL A 227 -8.01 -10.59 1.18
N ALA A 228 -7.50 -10.83 -0.04
CA ALA A 228 -8.32 -10.95 -1.23
C ALA A 228 -9.31 -12.13 -1.14
N CYS A 229 -8.85 -13.32 -0.73
CA CYS A 229 -9.72 -14.49 -0.62
C CYS A 229 -10.85 -14.27 0.40
N ILE A 230 -10.51 -13.76 1.59
CA ILE A 230 -11.51 -13.46 2.64
C ILE A 230 -12.51 -12.42 2.13
N GLY A 231 -12.04 -11.34 1.51
CA GLY A 231 -12.90 -10.27 1.00
C GLY A 231 -13.85 -10.76 -0.10
N ILE A 232 -13.33 -11.50 -1.08
CA ILE A 232 -14.14 -12.05 -2.18
C ILE A 232 -15.15 -13.07 -1.65
N SER A 233 -14.74 -13.97 -0.76
CA SER A 233 -15.67 -14.93 -0.15
C SER A 233 -16.77 -14.24 0.66
N ALA A 234 -16.44 -13.16 1.38
CA ALA A 234 -17.43 -12.39 2.12
C ALA A 234 -18.40 -11.63 1.19
N CYS A 235 -17.91 -11.03 0.10
CA CYS A 235 -18.74 -10.41 -0.93
C CYS A 235 -19.67 -11.45 -1.58
N LEU A 236 -19.13 -12.61 -1.99
CA LEU A 236 -19.91 -13.70 -2.58
C LEU A 236 -21.02 -14.17 -1.64
N PHE A 237 -20.69 -14.39 -0.36
CA PHE A 237 -21.65 -14.79 0.65
C PHE A 237 -22.76 -13.75 0.81
N ALA A 238 -22.40 -12.47 0.91
CA ALA A 238 -23.35 -11.37 1.00
C ALA A 238 -24.24 -11.27 -0.26
N SER A 239 -23.67 -11.46 -1.45
CA SER A 239 -24.36 -11.39 -2.73
C SER A 239 -25.35 -12.53 -2.92
N VAL A 240 -24.98 -13.78 -2.62
CA VAL A 240 -25.82 -14.94 -2.94
C VAL A 240 -26.82 -15.26 -1.84
N ILE A 241 -26.52 -14.94 -0.59
CA ILE A 241 -27.38 -15.32 0.55
C ILE A 241 -28.12 -14.10 1.10
N VAL A 242 -27.39 -13.04 1.44
CA VAL A 242 -27.97 -11.90 2.17
C VAL A 242 -28.81 -11.03 1.24
N LEU A 243 -28.31 -10.75 0.03
CA LEU A 243 -28.97 -9.85 -0.91
C LEU A 243 -30.36 -10.36 -1.37
N PRO A 244 -30.56 -11.64 -1.76
CA PRO A 244 -31.88 -12.14 -2.12
C PRO A 244 -32.86 -12.14 -0.92
N ALA A 245 -32.38 -12.42 0.29
CA ALA A 245 -33.19 -12.38 1.50
C ALA A 245 -33.71 -10.96 1.78
N ILE A 246 -32.83 -9.95 1.69
CA ILE A 246 -33.21 -8.54 1.81
C ILE A 246 -34.18 -8.14 0.72
N PHE A 247 -33.92 -8.54 -0.53
CA PHE A 247 -34.82 -8.24 -1.63
C PHE A 247 -36.22 -8.80 -1.39
N SER A 248 -36.32 -10.07 -0.96
CA SER A 248 -37.59 -10.73 -0.66
C SER A 248 -38.41 -9.99 0.41
N ILE A 249 -37.77 -9.45 1.44
CA ILE A 249 -38.45 -8.69 2.51
C ILE A 249 -38.96 -7.34 1.98
N ILE A 250 -38.22 -6.71 1.07
CA ILE A 250 -38.56 -5.39 0.53
C ILE A 250 -39.56 -5.50 -0.66
N SER A 251 -39.69 -6.67 -1.28
CA SER A 251 -40.58 -6.94 -2.40
C SER A 251 -41.89 -7.65 -2.03
N GLY A 252 -41.94 -8.29 -0.85
CA GLY A 252 -43.18 -8.83 -0.26
C GLY A 252 -43.99 -7.74 0.43
#